data_AF-A0A3D4UX16-F1
#
_entry.id   AF-A0A3D4UX16-F1
#
_cell.length_a   1.000
_cell.length_b   1.000
_cell.length_c   1.000
_cell.angle_alpha   90.00
_cell.angle_beta   90.00
_cell.angle_gamma   90.00
#
_symmetry.space_group_name_H-M   'P 1'
#
loop_
_entity.id
_entity.type
_entity.pdbx_description
1 polymer ?
#
loop_
_entity_poly.entity_id
_entity_poly.type
_entity_poly.pdbx_seq_one_letter_code
_entity_poly.pdbx_strand_id
1 'polypeptide(L)' 'MSHNSLENYYLTNFAMIQHHKWSLTELEDMMPYEREIYVTLLTNWVKEENERIKQQQSG' A
#
# COMPACT_ATOMS: atom_id res chain seq x y z
N MET A 1 -2.75 -12.89 16.97
CA MET A 1 -2.38 -12.82 15.54
C MET A 1 -3.49 -12.24 14.66
N SER A 2 -4.77 -12.23 15.07
CA SER A 2 -5.88 -11.60 14.32
C SER A 2 -5.92 -10.07 14.38
N HIS A 3 -5.36 -9.44 15.43
CA HIS A 3 -5.27 -7.97 15.48
C HIS A 3 -4.31 -7.41 14.41
N ASN A 4 -3.18 -8.09 14.16
CA ASN A 4 -2.26 -7.70 13.09
C ASN A 4 -2.89 -7.77 11.70
N SER A 5 -3.80 -8.71 11.44
CA SER A 5 -4.41 -8.84 10.11
C SER A 5 -5.44 -7.75 9.84
N LEU A 6 -6.21 -7.33 10.84
CA LEU A 6 -7.21 -6.26 10.69
C LEU A 6 -6.54 -4.88 10.62
N GLU A 7 -5.53 -4.64 11.47
CA GLU A 7 -4.73 -3.42 11.41
C GLU A 7 -4.01 -3.28 10.06
N ASN A 8 -3.36 -4.34 9.59
CA ASN A 8 -2.71 -4.35 8.29
C ASN A 8 -3.69 -4.09 7.14
N TYR A 9 -4.92 -4.61 7.23
CA TYR A 9 -5.96 -4.36 6.25
C TYR A 9 -6.29 -2.86 6.15
N TYR A 10 -6.52 -2.20 7.30
CA TYR A 10 -6.82 -0.77 7.32
C TYR A 10 -5.64 0.11 6.89
N LEU A 11 -4.42 -0.21 7.32
CA LEU A 11 -3.22 0.54 6.93
C LEU A 11 -2.95 0.45 5.43
N THR A 12 -3.12 -0.75 4.86
CA THR A 12 -2.94 -1.00 3.43
C THR A 12 -3.99 -0.24 2.61
N ASN A 13 -5.26 -0.32 2.99
CA ASN A 13 -6.34 0.38 2.30
C ASN A 13 -6.18 1.91 2.39
N PHE A 14 -5.78 2.43 3.55
CA PHE A 14 -5.51 3.86 3.73
C PHE A 14 -4.40 4.35 2.80
N ALA A 15 -3.29 3.61 2.71
CA ALA A 15 -2.19 3.95 1.81
C ALA A 15 -2.62 3.94 0.32
N MET A 16 -3.44 2.96 -0.08
CA MET A 16 -3.96 2.91 -1.45
C MET A 16 -4.89 4.09 -1.78
N ILE A 17 -5.77 4.48 -0.87
CA ILE A 17 -6.67 5.64 -1.05
C ILE A 17 -5.85 6.94 -1.19
N GLN A 18 -4.86 7.15 -0.31
CA GLN A 18 -4.08 8.38 -0.28
C GLN A 18 -3.16 8.56 -1.49
N HIS A 19 -2.56 7.47 -1.98
CA HIS A 19 -1.60 7.55 -3.07
C HIS A 19 -2.21 7.29 -4.46
N HIS A 20 -3.33 6.58 -4.57
CA HIS A 20 -3.88 6.13 -5.85
C HIS A 20 -5.35 6.54 -6.12
N LYS A 21 -5.98 7.34 -5.25
CA LYS A 21 -7.35 7.89 -5.41
C LYS A 21 -8.47 6.85 -5.65
N TRP A 22 -8.26 5.58 -5.32
CA TRP A 22 -9.36 4.61 -5.36
C TRP A 22 -10.38 4.89 -4.26
N SER A 23 -11.65 4.73 -4.61
CA SER A 23 -12.74 4.76 -3.64
C SER A 23 -12.74 3.48 -2.80
N LEU A 24 -13.28 3.58 -1.58
CA LEU A 24 -13.44 2.43 -0.70
C LEU A 24 -14.28 1.32 -1.36
N THR A 25 -15.26 1.71 -2.17
CA THR A 25 -16.12 0.79 -2.94
C THR A 25 -15.31 -0.01 -3.96
N GLU A 26 -14.40 0.61 -4.70
CA GLU A 26 -13.52 -0.09 -5.65
C GLU A 26 -12.58 -1.09 -4.94
N LEU A 27 -12.16 -0.80 -3.71
CA LEU A 27 -11.33 -1.70 -2.91
C LEU A 27 -12.10 -2.89 -2.32
N GLU A 28 -13.39 -2.69 -2.01
CA GLU A 28 -14.27 -3.73 -1.50
C GLU A 28 -14.76 -4.67 -2.60
N ASP A 29 -14.90 -4.17 -3.84
CA ASP A 29 -15.27 -4.95 -5.02
C ASP A 29 -14.09 -5.71 -5.65
N MET A 30 -12.85 -5.46 -5.23
CA MET A 30 -11.67 -6.16 -5.75
C MET A 30 -11.67 -7.65 -5.42
N MET A 31 -11.32 -8.46 -6.41
CA MET A 31 -11.08 -9.88 -6.21
C MET A 31 -9.83 -10.08 -5.33
N PRO A 32 -9.76 -11.15 -4.50
CA PRO A 32 -8.64 -11.36 -3.56
C PRO A 32 -7.24 -11.29 -4.21
N TYR A 33 -7.09 -11.79 -5.44
CA TYR A 33 -5.81 -11.76 -6.17
C TYR A 33 -5.40 -10.34 -6.61
N GLU A 34 -6.35 -9.45 -6.88
CA GLU A 34 -6.08 -8.06 -7.29
C GLU A 34 -5.47 -7.29 -6.12
N ARG A 35 -6.00 -7.52 -4.92
CA ARG A 35 -5.46 -6.96 -3.68
C ARG A 35 -4.00 -7.38 -3.46
N GLU A 36 -3.65 -8.65 -3.68
CA GLU A 36 -2.27 -9.14 -3.53
C GLU A 36 -1.30 -8.46 -4.51
N ILE A 37 -1.72 -8.30 -5.77
CA ILE A 37 -0.93 -7.60 -6.80
C ILE A 37 -0.70 -6.14 -6.38
N TYR A 38 -1.73 -5.45 -5.91
CA TYR A 38 -1.60 -4.05 -5.50
C TYR A 38 -0.74 -3.85 -4.26
N VAL A 39 -0.85 -4.73 -3.26
CA VAL A 39 0.05 -4.73 -2.09
C VAL A 39 1.50 -4.89 -2.55
N THR A 40 1.75 -5.76 -3.52
CA THR A 40 3.09 -5.97 -4.08
C THR A 40 3.62 -4.71 -4.76
N LEU A 41 2.82 -4.08 -5.61
CA LEU A 41 3.20 -2.85 -6.30
C LEU A 41 3.46 -1.69 -5.34
N LEU A 42 2.58 -1.50 -4.34
CA LEU A 42 2.74 -0.47 -3.31
C LEU A 42 4.01 -0.67 -2.48
N THR A 43 4.29 -1.92 -2.08
CA THR A 43 5.49 -2.26 -1.32
C THR A 43 6.76 -1.91 -2.10
N ASN A 44 6.77 -2.20 -3.41
CA ASN A 44 7.89 -1.84 -4.29
C ASN A 44 8.06 -0.32 -4.39
N TRP A 45 6.98 0.43 -4.61
CA TRP A 45 7.02 1.88 -4.69
C TRP A 45 7.55 2.53 -3.40
N VAL A 46 7.07 2.11 -2.23
CA VAL A 46 7.55 2.63 -0.92
C VAL A 46 9.04 2.36 -0.75
N LYS A 47 9.53 1.19 -1.18
CA LYS A 47 10.95 0.86 -1.11
C LYS A 47 11.78 1.80 -1.98
N GLU A 48 11.38 2.02 -3.23
CA GLU A 48 12.06 2.92 -4.16
C GLU A 48 12.06 4.37 -3.66
N GLU A 49 10.94 4.84 -3.11
CA GLU A 49 10.82 6.19 -2.56
C GLU A 49 11.75 6.41 -1.36
N ASN A 50 11.84 5.42 -0.46
CA ASN A 50 12.78 5.46 0.67
C ASN A 50 14.24 5.49 0.20
N GLU A 51 14.58 4.74 -0.85
CA GLU A 51 15.92 4.76 -1.45
C GLU A 51 16.23 6.14 -2.05
N ARG A 52 15.27 6.75 -2.75
CA ARG A 52 15.38 8.11 -3.31
C ARG A 52 15.64 9.15 -2.23
N ILE A 53 14.87 9.13 -1.14
CA ILE A 53 15.03 10.07 -0.02
C ILE A 53 16.41 9.89 0.63
N LYS A 54 16.85 8.64 0.85
CA LYS A 54 18.19 8.37 1.40
C LYS A 54 19.30 8.94 0.52
N GLN A 55 19.18 8.81 -0.79
CA GLN A 55 20.14 9.39 -1.73
C GLN A 55 20.17 10.92 -1.65
N GLN A 56 19.00 11.57 -1.53
CA GLN A 56 18.89 13.02 -1.36
C GLN A 56 19.46 13.53 -0.03
N GLN A 57 19.35 12.74 1.04
CA GLN A 57 19.89 13.09 2.36
C GLN A 57 21.40 12.82 2.50
N SER A 58 21.98 12.01 1.62
CA SER A 58 23.40 11.62 1.67
C SER A 58 24.30 12.45 0.75
N GLY A 59 23.75 13.47 0.08
CA GLY A 59 24.49 14.45 -0.74
C GLY A 59 24.39 15.84 -0.16
#